data_AF-A0A7S2RNN3-F1
#
_entry.id   AF-A0A7S2RNN3-F1
#
_cell.length_a   1.000
_cell.length_b   1.000
_cell.length_c   1.000
_cell.angle_alpha   90.00
_cell.angle_beta   90.00
_cell.angle_gamma   90.00
#
_symmetry.space_group_name_H-M   'P 1'
#
loop_
_entity.id
_entity.type
_entity.pdbx_description
1 polymer ?
#
loop_
_entity_poly.entity_id
_entity_poly.type
_entity_poly.pdbx_seq_one_letter_code
_entity_poly.pdbx_strand_id
1 'polypeptide(L)'
;IVATDGQPNIRRTCDTVRDYVECSRQKAIKLKEDDDAIFVYLRIGRGASETLFEGIEDYRIDADFNDLSSVKELLIKIANCPDDDIPVAPTVAPTFGPPTTPQPTKKPTKGPTANPTPPTKEPTRSPIVPPPTVEGQCQSRVVLAVDESMSMETKVRDNQKRTIDRFINNLEIEEWRTRVGLLTFSKTTKEVIPVAMVNAASFTKSTVQTAVSNFYNQPATTRGTDFREIFEKLGNSLNGQLNPFLIIVSDMQPWVKGRKTYWSTKRNCEKAREWKKNNPNVKVYCVQTSDLPSPTKFTKCACTETWRPERSKIAALEIAYQLKMLVCPAKSSERLINPCDEVNRIPRRRSKREAACKAVKRTSTGKTKPEGYEEDKRLRKQCNFVWSLNKCFVRHQFKYLYLEDTDKVIP
;
A
#
# COMPACT_ATOMS: atom_id res chain seq x y z
N ILE A 1 -30.39 6.01 5.48
CA ILE A 1 -29.71 5.28 4.37
C ILE A 1 -30.38 5.72 3.07
N VAL A 2 -29.63 6.05 2.03
CA VAL A 2 -30.22 6.40 0.71
C VAL A 2 -29.88 5.28 -0.26
N ALA A 3 -30.90 4.59 -0.77
CA ALA A 3 -30.80 3.55 -1.80
C ALA A 3 -31.54 4.04 -3.05
N THR A 4 -31.04 3.73 -4.25
CA THR A 4 -31.65 4.20 -5.51
C THR A 4 -31.75 3.05 -6.52
N ASP A 5 -32.95 2.85 -7.05
CA ASP A 5 -33.22 2.18 -8.33
C ASP A 5 -32.87 3.13 -9.49
N GLY A 6 -32.50 2.57 -10.64
CA GLY A 6 -32.13 3.28 -11.86
C GLY A 6 -33.25 3.75 -12.80
N GLN A 7 -34.53 3.89 -12.41
CA GLN A 7 -35.54 4.65 -13.18
C GLN A 7 -36.56 5.48 -12.34
N PRO A 8 -37.01 6.66 -12.82
CA PRO A 8 -37.80 7.59 -12.00
C PRO A 8 -39.32 7.52 -12.27
N ASN A 9 -40.11 7.57 -11.19
CA ASN A 9 -41.47 8.11 -11.21
C ASN A 9 -41.49 9.43 -10.42
N ILE A 10 -41.72 10.53 -11.13
CA ILE A 10 -41.36 11.90 -10.71
C ILE A 10 -42.53 12.57 -10.00
N ARG A 11 -42.33 12.97 -8.74
CA ARG A 11 -43.05 14.12 -8.15
C ARG A 11 -42.05 15.23 -7.78
N ARG A 12 -42.12 16.28 -8.61
CA ARG A 12 -41.73 17.69 -8.43
C ARG A 12 -40.54 17.95 -7.50
N THR A 13 -39.33 17.94 -8.05
CA THR A 13 -38.24 18.95 -7.87
C THR A 13 -36.86 18.45 -8.34
N CYS A 14 -36.72 17.18 -8.75
CA CYS A 14 -35.46 16.64 -9.28
C CYS A 14 -35.72 15.85 -10.57
N ASP A 15 -35.35 16.43 -11.72
CA ASP A 15 -35.81 15.96 -13.04
C ASP A 15 -34.90 14.89 -13.67
N THR A 16 -33.73 14.61 -13.11
CA THR A 16 -32.86 13.51 -13.55
C THR A 16 -32.27 12.71 -12.39
N VAL A 17 -31.88 11.45 -12.63
CA VAL A 17 -31.15 10.61 -11.64
C VAL A 17 -29.89 11.33 -11.14
N ARG A 18 -29.24 12.09 -12.03
CA ARG A 18 -28.08 12.92 -11.68
C ARG A 18 -28.47 14.07 -10.74
N ASP A 19 -29.57 14.74 -11.01
CA ASP A 19 -30.08 15.83 -10.15
C ASP A 19 -30.57 15.30 -8.81
N TYR A 20 -31.11 14.09 -8.76
CA TYR A 20 -31.50 13.45 -7.50
C TYR A 20 -30.29 13.08 -6.64
N VAL A 21 -29.23 12.51 -7.23
CA VAL A 21 -27.97 12.23 -6.50
C VAL A 21 -27.36 13.53 -5.97
N GLU A 22 -27.33 14.58 -6.78
CA GLU A 22 -26.79 15.87 -6.35
C GLU A 22 -27.69 16.55 -5.31
N CYS A 23 -29.01 16.37 -5.39
CA CYS A 23 -29.97 16.87 -4.40
C CYS A 23 -29.90 16.11 -3.07
N SER A 24 -29.81 14.77 -3.09
CA SER A 24 -29.56 13.95 -1.90
C SER A 24 -28.22 14.30 -1.26
N ARG A 25 -27.20 14.59 -2.08
CA ARG A 25 -25.88 15.04 -1.60
C ARG A 25 -25.97 16.44 -0.97
N GLN A 26 -26.68 17.39 -1.57
CA GLN A 26 -26.90 18.73 -1.02
C GLN A 26 -27.68 18.66 0.30
N LYS A 27 -28.69 17.81 0.39
CA LYS A 27 -29.46 17.57 1.62
C LYS A 27 -28.61 16.92 2.71
N ALA A 28 -27.76 15.95 2.36
CA ALA A 28 -26.80 15.35 3.29
C ALA A 28 -25.71 16.33 3.73
N ILE A 29 -25.30 17.29 2.88
CA ILE A 29 -24.38 18.37 3.25
C ILE A 29 -25.04 19.32 4.24
N LYS A 30 -26.30 19.72 4.02
CA LYS A 30 -27.06 20.54 4.98
C LYS A 30 -27.26 19.83 6.32
N LEU A 31 -27.58 18.54 6.31
CA LEU A 31 -27.75 17.74 7.53
C LEU A 31 -26.43 17.40 8.23
N LYS A 32 -25.28 17.60 7.58
CA LYS A 32 -23.94 17.47 8.20
C LYS A 32 -23.56 18.71 9.00
N GLU A 33 -24.28 19.82 8.84
CA GLU A 33 -24.12 21.00 9.71
C GLU A 33 -24.75 20.77 11.09
N ASP A 34 -25.56 19.71 11.25
CA ASP A 34 -25.98 19.17 12.55
C ASP A 34 -25.02 18.01 12.93
N ASP A 35 -24.24 18.20 14.00
CA ASP A 35 -22.98 17.48 14.29
C ASP A 35 -23.08 15.96 14.61
N ASP A 36 -24.24 15.31 14.52
CA ASP A 36 -24.45 13.93 15.01
C ASP A 36 -24.93 12.91 13.96
N ALA A 37 -24.87 13.22 12.65
CA ALA A 37 -25.35 12.30 11.60
C ALA A 37 -24.23 11.58 10.81
N ILE A 38 -24.28 10.23 10.76
CA ILE A 38 -23.48 9.40 9.85
C ILE A 38 -24.34 8.97 8.64
N PHE A 39 -23.82 9.23 7.43
CA PHE A 39 -24.48 8.85 6.18
C PHE A 39 -23.84 7.60 5.56
N VAL A 40 -24.63 6.54 5.40
CA VAL A 40 -24.25 5.33 4.66
C VAL A 40 -24.93 5.34 3.29
N TYR A 41 -24.12 5.30 2.22
CA TYR A 41 -24.55 5.18 0.84
C TYR A 41 -24.40 3.74 0.37
N LEU A 42 -25.49 3.11 -0.05
CA LEU A 42 -25.49 1.76 -0.62
C LEU A 42 -25.73 1.88 -2.13
N ARG A 43 -24.77 1.39 -2.92
CA ARG A 43 -24.91 1.29 -4.38
C ARG A 43 -25.33 -0.13 -4.73
N ILE A 44 -26.57 -0.29 -5.17
CA ILE A 44 -27.09 -1.58 -5.61
C ILE A 44 -26.82 -1.73 -7.11
N GLY A 45 -26.34 -2.92 -7.51
CA GLY A 45 -26.04 -3.24 -8.92
C GLY A 45 -27.30 -3.44 -9.76
N ARG A 46 -27.15 -3.55 -11.08
CA ARG A 46 -28.26 -3.94 -11.97
C ARG A 46 -28.75 -5.34 -11.59
N GLY A 47 -30.07 -5.49 -11.41
CA GLY A 47 -30.74 -6.76 -11.15
C GLY A 47 -31.47 -6.89 -9.81
N ALA A 48 -31.48 -5.85 -8.97
CA ALA A 48 -32.31 -5.85 -7.77
C ALA A 48 -33.79 -5.64 -8.14
N SER A 49 -34.68 -6.45 -7.55
CA SER A 49 -36.12 -6.36 -7.72
C SER A 49 -36.70 -5.10 -7.06
N GLU A 50 -37.70 -4.46 -7.68
CA GLU A 50 -38.46 -3.33 -7.09
C GLU A 50 -39.09 -3.70 -5.73
N THR A 51 -39.45 -4.97 -5.53
CA THR A 51 -40.01 -5.46 -4.27
C THR A 51 -39.04 -5.39 -3.09
N LEU A 52 -37.73 -5.22 -3.34
CA LEU A 52 -36.72 -5.02 -2.29
C LEU A 52 -36.84 -3.63 -1.63
N PHE A 53 -37.57 -2.70 -2.26
CA PHE A 53 -37.66 -1.29 -1.84
C PHE A 53 -39.00 -0.92 -1.19
N GLU A 54 -40.04 -1.73 -1.40
CA GLU A 54 -41.33 -1.59 -0.70
C GLU A 54 -41.15 -1.99 0.78
N GLY A 55 -40.71 -1.03 1.60
CA GLY A 55 -40.51 -1.20 3.05
C GLY A 55 -39.35 -0.43 3.66
N ILE A 56 -38.53 0.27 2.85
CA ILE A 56 -37.37 1.06 3.35
C ILE A 56 -37.73 2.54 3.58
N GLU A 57 -38.96 2.97 3.27
CA GLU A 57 -39.40 4.34 3.55
C GLU A 57 -39.49 4.57 5.08
N ASP A 58 -38.68 5.51 5.57
CA ASP A 58 -38.61 5.98 6.97
C ASP A 58 -38.17 4.99 8.06
N TYR A 59 -37.14 4.18 7.77
CA TYR A 59 -36.45 3.43 8.84
C TYR A 59 -35.49 4.34 9.65
N ARG A 60 -35.99 4.93 10.74
CA ARG A 60 -35.19 5.65 11.75
C ARG A 60 -34.70 4.64 12.79
N ILE A 61 -33.39 4.40 12.81
CA ILE A 61 -32.78 3.43 13.73
C ILE A 61 -32.10 4.19 14.86
N ASP A 62 -32.64 4.07 16.06
CA ASP A 62 -31.94 4.42 17.30
C ASP A 62 -30.96 3.28 17.63
N ALA A 63 -29.88 3.17 16.86
CA ALA A 63 -28.81 2.21 17.15
C ALA A 63 -27.76 2.89 18.04
N ASP A 64 -27.38 2.23 19.13
CA ASP A 64 -26.15 2.58 19.85
C ASP A 64 -24.96 2.22 18.95
N PHE A 65 -24.37 3.24 18.32
CA PHE A 65 -23.25 3.10 17.38
C PHE A 65 -21.96 2.58 18.04
N ASN A 66 -21.93 2.36 19.36
CA ASN A 66 -20.85 1.63 20.00
C ASN A 66 -20.84 0.13 19.63
N ASP A 67 -21.96 -0.42 19.13
CA ASP A 67 -22.02 -1.81 18.64
C ASP A 67 -22.14 -1.89 17.11
N LEU A 68 -20.97 -1.80 16.45
CA LEU A 68 -20.81 -2.03 15.01
C LEU A 68 -21.25 -3.43 14.54
N SER A 69 -21.43 -4.39 15.45
CA SER A 69 -21.90 -5.74 15.13
C SER A 69 -23.35 -5.71 14.65
N SER A 70 -24.20 -4.90 15.29
CA SER A 70 -25.60 -4.72 14.92
C SER A 70 -25.77 -4.10 13.53
N VAL A 71 -24.93 -3.13 13.16
CA VAL A 71 -24.92 -2.53 11.80
C VAL A 71 -24.44 -3.54 10.76
N LYS A 72 -23.44 -4.35 11.11
CA LYS A 72 -22.88 -5.37 10.22
C LYS A 72 -23.86 -6.52 9.97
N GLU A 73 -24.55 -7.00 11.00
CA GLU A 73 -25.60 -8.02 10.86
C GLU A 73 -26.76 -7.53 10.00
N LEU A 74 -27.17 -6.26 10.15
CA LEU A 74 -28.20 -5.67 9.31
C LEU A 74 -27.77 -5.62 7.84
N LEU A 75 -26.53 -5.21 7.55
CA LEU A 75 -26.00 -5.20 6.18
C LEU A 75 -25.92 -6.61 5.58
N ILE A 76 -25.59 -7.62 6.38
CA ILE A 76 -25.60 -9.03 5.97
C ILE A 76 -27.04 -9.50 5.69
N LYS A 77 -28.00 -9.10 6.53
CA LYS A 77 -29.42 -9.45 6.37
C LYS A 77 -30.03 -8.83 5.10
N ILE A 78 -29.60 -7.62 4.73
CA ILE A 78 -30.01 -6.95 3.47
C ILE A 78 -29.28 -7.57 2.26
N ALA A 79 -28.03 -8.02 2.43
CA ALA A 79 -27.24 -8.60 1.34
C ALA A 79 -27.65 -10.04 0.97
N ASN A 80 -28.19 -10.80 1.93
CA ASN A 80 -28.69 -12.15 1.68
C ASN A 80 -30.12 -12.07 1.11
N CYS A 81 -30.24 -12.06 -0.21
CA CYS A 81 -31.51 -12.37 -0.87
C CYS A 81 -31.88 -13.84 -0.58
N PRO A 82 -33.16 -14.18 -0.40
CA PRO A 82 -33.57 -15.58 -0.40
C PRO A 82 -33.27 -16.19 -1.77
N ASP A 83 -32.40 -17.20 -1.80
CA ASP A 83 -32.17 -18.01 -2.99
C ASP A 83 -33.43 -18.81 -3.29
N ASP A 84 -34.20 -18.41 -4.30
CA ASP A 84 -35.23 -19.27 -4.87
C ASP A 84 -34.55 -20.48 -5.55
N ASP A 85 -34.97 -21.66 -5.12
CA ASP A 85 -34.58 -23.03 -5.50
C ASP A 85 -33.82 -23.20 -6.82
N ILE A 86 -32.49 -23.35 -6.74
CA ILE A 86 -31.67 -23.92 -7.82
C ILE A 86 -31.44 -25.41 -7.51
N PRO A 87 -31.75 -26.36 -8.44
CA PRO A 87 -31.53 -27.78 -8.21
C PRO A 87 -30.03 -28.10 -8.14
N VAL A 88 -29.57 -28.59 -7.00
CA VAL A 88 -28.18 -29.00 -6.78
C VAL A 88 -27.93 -30.37 -7.45
N ALA A 89 -26.90 -30.45 -8.29
CA ALA A 89 -26.45 -31.69 -8.92
C ALA A 89 -25.79 -32.65 -7.89
N PRO A 90 -25.91 -33.98 -8.06
CA PRO A 90 -25.43 -34.94 -7.07
C PRO A 90 -23.90 -34.94 -6.95
N THR A 91 -23.43 -34.83 -5.71
CA THR A 91 -22.01 -34.84 -5.35
C THR A 91 -21.48 -36.27 -5.30
N VAL A 92 -20.41 -36.56 -6.05
CA VAL A 92 -19.71 -37.86 -6.03
C VAL A 92 -18.78 -37.92 -4.82
N ALA A 93 -18.90 -38.96 -4.01
CA ALA A 93 -18.13 -39.16 -2.78
C ALA A 93 -16.65 -39.54 -3.06
N PRO A 94 -15.69 -39.09 -2.24
CA PRO A 94 -14.30 -39.50 -2.34
C PRO A 94 -14.04 -40.83 -1.64
N THR A 95 -13.48 -41.79 -2.37
CA THR A 95 -13.03 -43.09 -1.87
C THR A 95 -11.69 -42.94 -1.13
N PHE A 96 -11.69 -43.12 0.19
CA PHE A 96 -10.47 -43.24 0.99
C PHE A 96 -9.95 -44.68 0.96
N GLY A 97 -8.70 -44.87 0.53
CA GLY A 97 -7.98 -46.14 0.67
C GLY A 97 -7.49 -46.39 2.10
N PRO A 98 -7.32 -47.66 2.52
CA PRO A 98 -6.98 -48.01 3.90
C PRO A 98 -5.49 -47.74 4.23
N PRO A 99 -5.17 -47.38 5.49
CA PRO A 99 -3.79 -47.18 5.95
C PRO A 99 -3.08 -48.53 6.19
N THR A 100 -1.84 -48.61 5.73
CA THR A 100 -0.93 -49.74 5.95
C THR A 100 -0.30 -49.68 7.35
N THR A 101 -0.57 -50.71 8.14
CA THR A 101 -0.06 -50.97 9.49
C THR A 101 1.42 -51.39 9.47
N PRO A 102 2.32 -50.79 10.27
CA PRO A 102 3.66 -51.32 10.45
C PRO A 102 3.70 -52.46 11.49
N GLN A 103 4.44 -53.52 11.15
CA GLN A 103 4.68 -54.75 11.92
C GLN A 103 5.55 -54.51 13.17
N PRO A 104 5.42 -55.32 14.25
CA PRO A 104 6.23 -55.20 15.46
C PRO A 104 7.53 -56.02 15.36
N THR A 105 8.67 -55.37 15.57
CA THR A 105 9.98 -56.02 15.65
C THR A 105 10.36 -56.35 17.10
N LYS A 106 11.10 -57.46 17.24
CA LYS A 106 11.26 -58.36 18.38
C LYS A 106 12.01 -57.82 19.63
N LYS A 107 11.85 -58.63 20.68
CA LYS A 107 12.42 -58.69 22.06
C LYS A 107 13.85 -58.15 22.30
N PRO A 108 14.15 -57.76 23.57
CA PRO A 108 15.45 -57.23 23.99
C PRO A 108 16.44 -58.33 24.42
N THR A 109 17.69 -58.19 24.01
CA THR A 109 18.83 -58.98 24.50
C THR A 109 19.64 -58.14 25.49
N LYS A 110 19.85 -58.69 26.70
CA LYS A 110 20.61 -58.08 27.80
C LYS A 110 22.12 -58.15 27.54
N GLY A 111 22.83 -57.09 27.93
CA GLY A 111 24.25 -57.08 28.27
C GLY A 111 24.63 -55.72 28.87
N PRO A 112 25.12 -55.63 30.11
CA PRO A 112 25.62 -54.38 30.67
C PRO A 112 27.09 -54.21 30.28
N THR A 113 27.37 -53.35 29.30
CA THR A 113 28.74 -52.93 29.02
C THR A 113 28.95 -51.59 29.73
N ALA A 114 29.73 -51.63 30.80
CA ALA A 114 30.22 -50.47 31.51
C ALA A 114 31.23 -49.72 30.63
N ASN A 115 30.80 -48.61 30.04
CA ASN A 115 31.66 -47.47 29.75
C ASN A 115 30.79 -46.23 29.51
N PRO A 116 30.94 -45.15 30.30
CA PRO A 116 30.21 -43.91 30.06
C PRO A 116 30.70 -43.31 28.74
N THR A 117 29.85 -43.39 27.71
CA THR A 117 30.10 -42.70 26.45
C THR A 117 29.93 -41.21 26.70
N PRO A 118 30.86 -40.35 26.24
CA PRO A 118 30.75 -38.89 26.41
C PRO A 118 29.43 -38.37 25.82
N PRO A 119 28.88 -37.29 26.40
CA PRO A 119 27.54 -36.79 26.07
C PRO A 119 27.40 -36.58 24.57
N THR A 120 26.38 -37.24 24.02
CA THR A 120 25.98 -37.15 22.62
C THR A 120 25.80 -35.68 22.25
N LYS A 121 26.50 -35.25 21.20
CA LYS A 121 26.38 -33.91 20.61
C LYS A 121 24.90 -33.57 20.46
N GLU A 122 24.52 -32.35 20.85
CA GLU A 122 23.15 -31.85 20.79
C GLU A 122 22.48 -32.27 19.47
N PRO A 123 21.20 -32.70 19.52
CA PRO A 123 20.46 -33.09 18.33
C PRO A 123 20.56 -31.95 17.32
N THR A 124 21.20 -32.23 16.19
CA THR A 124 21.34 -31.31 15.07
C THR A 124 19.92 -30.88 14.70
N ARG A 125 19.56 -29.64 15.01
CA ARG A 125 18.23 -29.09 14.70
C ARG A 125 17.94 -29.40 13.24
N SER A 126 16.84 -30.10 12.99
CA SER A 126 16.41 -30.43 11.63
C SER A 126 16.42 -29.15 10.80
N PRO A 127 16.96 -29.18 9.56
CA PRO A 127 16.98 -28.01 8.70
C PRO A 127 15.56 -27.45 8.60
N ILE A 128 15.37 -26.21 9.02
CA ILE A 128 14.11 -25.51 8.81
C ILE A 128 14.04 -25.25 7.31
N VAL A 129 13.33 -26.11 6.59
CA VAL A 129 13.04 -25.90 5.16
C VAL A 129 12.18 -24.64 5.10
N PRO A 130 12.63 -23.58 4.40
CA PRO A 130 11.79 -22.40 4.23
C PRO A 130 10.50 -22.84 3.52
N PRO A 131 9.32 -22.34 3.94
CA PRO A 131 8.07 -22.71 3.31
C PRO A 131 8.14 -22.39 1.80
N PRO A 132 7.50 -23.22 0.95
CA PRO A 132 7.55 -23.04 -0.48
C PRO A 132 7.05 -21.63 -0.82
N THR A 133 7.87 -20.87 -1.55
CA THR A 133 7.50 -19.56 -2.06
C THR A 133 6.37 -19.74 -3.06
N VAL A 134 5.13 -19.41 -2.67
CA VAL A 134 3.99 -19.47 -3.59
C VAL A 134 4.16 -18.39 -4.64
N GLU A 135 4.33 -18.82 -5.90
CA GLU A 135 4.62 -17.93 -7.01
C GLU A 135 3.53 -16.85 -7.19
N GLY A 136 3.98 -15.60 -7.13
CA GLY A 136 3.12 -14.43 -7.26
C GLY A 136 2.47 -13.93 -5.96
N GLN A 137 2.89 -14.38 -4.78
CA GLN A 137 2.60 -13.69 -3.53
C GLN A 137 3.63 -12.58 -3.27
N CYS A 138 3.15 -11.40 -2.85
CA CYS A 138 4.04 -10.30 -2.49
C CYS A 138 4.79 -10.60 -1.19
N GLN A 139 6.09 -10.91 -1.30
CA GLN A 139 6.99 -11.07 -0.16
C GLN A 139 7.96 -9.90 -0.09
N SER A 140 7.70 -9.00 0.86
CA SER A 140 8.45 -7.75 1.01
C SER A 140 8.72 -7.44 2.48
N ARG A 141 9.88 -6.85 2.75
CA ARG A 141 10.24 -6.33 4.07
C ARG A 141 10.31 -4.81 4.00
N VAL A 142 9.34 -4.15 4.59
CA VAL A 142 9.22 -2.69 4.54
C VAL A 142 9.56 -2.13 5.92
N VAL A 143 10.44 -1.15 5.98
CA VAL A 143 10.57 -0.29 7.16
C VAL A 143 10.04 1.09 6.82
N LEU A 144 9.03 1.52 7.57
CA LEU A 144 8.53 2.89 7.54
C LEU A 144 9.33 3.71 8.55
N ALA A 145 10.06 4.72 8.08
CA ALA A 145 10.69 5.72 8.94
C ALA A 145 9.86 7.00 8.88
N VAL A 146 9.26 7.37 10.00
CA VAL A 146 8.28 8.46 10.11
C VAL A 146 8.84 9.59 10.95
N ASP A 147 8.86 10.79 10.39
CA ASP A 147 9.35 11.99 11.07
C ASP A 147 8.39 12.39 12.20
N GLU A 148 8.90 12.49 13.42
CA GLU A 148 8.16 12.91 14.62
C GLU A 148 8.54 14.32 15.11
N SER A 149 9.32 15.06 14.32
CA SER A 149 9.88 16.36 14.72
C SER A 149 8.80 17.44 14.89
N MET A 150 9.03 18.33 15.85
CA MET A 150 8.22 19.53 16.08
C MET A 150 8.36 20.58 14.97
N SER A 151 9.33 20.44 14.07
CA SER A 151 9.52 21.35 12.94
C SER A 151 8.42 21.20 11.89
N MET A 152 7.68 20.09 11.90
CA MET A 152 6.56 19.90 10.98
C MET A 152 5.32 20.67 11.44
N GLU A 153 4.75 21.45 10.53
CA GLU A 153 3.43 22.05 10.71
C GLU A 153 2.34 20.97 10.89
N THR A 154 1.30 21.25 11.68
CA THR A 154 0.18 20.32 11.93
C THR A 154 -0.41 19.75 10.63
N LYS A 155 -0.62 20.60 9.62
CA LYS A 155 -1.12 20.18 8.30
C LYS A 155 -0.19 19.18 7.60
N VAL A 156 1.13 19.36 7.71
CA VAL A 156 2.14 18.47 7.12
C VAL A 156 2.14 17.13 7.86
N ARG A 157 2.02 17.16 9.19
CA ARG A 157 1.86 15.97 10.02
C ARG A 157 0.58 15.19 9.71
N ASP A 158 -0.55 15.87 9.51
CA ASP A 158 -1.81 15.23 9.11
C ASP A 158 -1.72 14.58 7.72
N ASN A 159 -1.02 15.23 6.78
CA ASN A 159 -0.75 14.64 5.47
C ASN A 159 0.13 13.39 5.56
N GLN A 160 1.12 13.40 6.45
CA GLN A 160 1.97 12.26 6.75
C GLN A 160 1.13 11.08 7.27
N LYS A 161 0.30 11.33 8.30
CA LYS A 161 -0.63 10.33 8.86
C LYS A 161 -1.55 9.74 7.80
N ARG A 162 -2.25 10.59 7.04
CA ARG A 162 -3.16 10.14 5.97
C ARG A 162 -2.47 9.30 4.92
N THR A 163 -1.22 9.62 4.58
CA THR A 163 -0.47 8.87 3.57
C THR A 163 -0.07 7.50 4.10
N ILE A 164 0.39 7.42 5.35
CA ILE A 164 0.75 6.15 6.00
C ILE A 164 -0.50 5.28 6.20
N ASP A 165 -1.60 5.84 6.73
CA ASP A 165 -2.85 5.11 6.94
C ASP A 165 -3.35 4.49 5.63
N ARG A 166 -3.36 5.27 4.54
CA ARG A 166 -3.77 4.77 3.21
C ARG A 166 -2.80 3.73 2.66
N PHE A 167 -1.50 3.90 2.88
CA PHE A 167 -0.49 2.93 2.44
C PHE A 167 -0.67 1.59 3.16
N ILE A 168 -0.76 1.60 4.49
CA ILE A 168 -1.01 0.41 5.31
C ILE A 168 -2.35 -0.23 4.95
N ASN A 169 -3.41 0.56 4.75
CA ASN A 169 -4.73 0.07 4.35
C ASN A 169 -4.71 -0.63 2.98
N ASN A 170 -3.82 -0.23 2.09
CA ASN A 170 -3.71 -0.82 0.76
C ASN A 170 -2.76 -2.03 0.71
N LEU A 171 -1.93 -2.22 1.74
CA LEU A 171 -0.95 -3.29 1.84
C LEU A 171 -1.57 -4.57 2.41
N GLU A 172 -1.13 -5.71 1.89
CA GLU A 172 -1.45 -7.06 2.39
C GLU A 172 -0.39 -7.46 3.42
N ILE A 173 -0.65 -7.10 4.68
CA ILE A 173 0.25 -7.33 5.80
C ILE A 173 -0.13 -8.63 6.47
N GLU A 174 0.68 -9.66 6.24
CA GLU A 174 0.50 -11.02 6.75
C GLU A 174 1.87 -11.63 7.05
N GLU A 175 1.89 -12.67 7.88
CA GLU A 175 3.11 -13.37 8.28
C GLU A 175 3.95 -13.84 7.09
N TRP A 176 3.34 -14.35 6.03
CA TRP A 176 4.05 -14.95 4.89
C TRP A 176 4.19 -13.99 3.69
N ARG A 177 3.64 -12.78 3.79
CA ARG A 177 3.62 -11.78 2.71
C ARG A 177 4.49 -10.58 3.05
N THR A 178 3.86 -9.41 3.19
CA THR A 178 4.54 -8.17 3.51
C THR A 178 4.61 -7.97 5.01
N ARG A 179 5.81 -7.68 5.51
CA ARG A 179 6.04 -7.35 6.91
C ARG A 179 6.52 -5.90 7.01
N VAL A 180 6.02 -5.20 8.01
CA VAL A 180 6.25 -3.77 8.18
C VAL A 180 6.87 -3.49 9.54
N GLY A 181 8.08 -2.92 9.53
CA GLY A 181 8.70 -2.28 10.68
C GLY A 181 8.35 -0.80 10.70
N LEU A 182 8.30 -0.22 11.90
CA LEU A 182 7.95 1.19 12.08
C LEU A 182 8.97 1.84 13.00
N LEU A 183 9.70 2.79 12.43
CA LEU A 183 10.63 3.68 13.11
C LEU A 183 10.03 5.07 13.15
N THR A 184 10.14 5.75 14.28
CA THR A 184 9.96 7.20 14.34
C THR A 184 11.31 7.85 14.50
N PHE A 185 11.51 9.02 13.90
CA PHE A 185 12.78 9.72 13.99
C PHE A 185 12.60 11.22 14.12
N SER A 186 13.52 11.83 14.84
CA SER A 186 13.66 13.27 14.96
C SER A 186 15.14 13.61 15.13
N LYS A 187 15.60 13.91 16.35
CA LYS A 187 17.02 13.93 16.73
C LYS A 187 17.56 12.56 17.13
N THR A 188 16.67 11.65 17.46
CA THR A 188 16.95 10.25 17.79
C THR A 188 15.92 9.40 17.05
N THR A 189 16.26 8.13 16.83
CA THR A 189 15.32 7.14 16.26
C THR A 189 14.77 6.24 17.36
N LYS A 190 13.46 5.98 17.32
CA LYS A 190 12.78 5.01 18.18
C LYS A 190 12.13 3.94 17.31
N GLU A 191 12.17 2.69 17.75
CA GLU A 191 11.41 1.62 17.09
C GLU A 191 10.05 1.54 17.76
N VAL A 192 8.99 1.85 17.02
CA VAL A 192 7.61 1.63 17.46
C VAL A 192 7.25 0.17 17.23
N ILE A 193 7.68 -0.36 16.07
CA ILE A 193 7.64 -1.78 15.76
C ILE A 193 9.08 -2.19 15.46
N PRO A 194 9.71 -3.04 16.29
CA PRO A 194 11.12 -3.41 16.13
C PRO A 194 11.43 -3.91 14.73
N VAL A 195 12.52 -3.44 14.13
CA VAL A 195 12.91 -3.89 12.78
C VAL A 195 13.29 -5.37 12.80
N ALA A 196 13.79 -5.89 13.92
CA ALA A 196 14.01 -7.33 14.09
C ALA A 196 12.69 -8.14 14.02
N MET A 197 11.56 -7.57 14.45
CA MET A 197 10.24 -8.21 14.38
C MET A 197 9.66 -8.24 12.96
N VAL A 198 10.25 -7.52 12.01
CA VAL A 198 9.98 -7.71 10.57
C VAL A 198 10.31 -9.15 10.14
N ASN A 199 11.02 -9.92 10.97
CA ASN A 199 11.28 -11.35 10.77
C ASN A 199 10.47 -12.29 11.68
N ALA A 200 9.69 -11.77 12.65
CA ALA A 200 8.88 -12.57 13.56
C ALA A 200 7.45 -12.83 13.05
N ALA A 201 6.85 -13.91 13.51
CA ALA A 201 5.63 -14.54 12.98
C ALA A 201 4.30 -13.80 13.24
N SER A 202 4.20 -12.94 14.24
CA SER A 202 2.90 -12.59 14.84
C SER A 202 2.34 -11.19 14.52
N PHE A 203 2.73 -10.57 13.40
CA PHE A 203 2.31 -9.21 13.11
C PHE A 203 1.09 -9.11 12.17
N THR A 204 0.02 -8.48 12.64
CA THR A 204 -1.18 -8.21 11.82
C THR A 204 -1.22 -6.76 11.35
N LYS A 205 -2.01 -6.51 10.32
CA LYS A 205 -2.32 -5.16 9.82
C LYS A 205 -2.88 -4.24 10.91
N SER A 206 -3.77 -4.75 11.76
CA SER A 206 -4.36 -3.96 12.86
C SER A 206 -3.30 -3.53 13.86
N THR A 207 -2.31 -4.37 14.18
CA THR A 207 -1.19 -3.97 15.04
C THR A 207 -0.39 -2.81 14.44
N VAL A 208 -0.18 -2.80 13.11
CA VAL A 208 0.50 -1.67 12.44
C VAL A 208 -0.34 -0.40 12.56
N GLN A 209 -1.65 -0.49 12.28
CA GLN A 209 -2.57 0.65 12.32
C GLN A 209 -2.69 1.24 13.73
N THR A 210 -2.75 0.39 14.76
CA THR A 210 -2.77 0.82 16.17
C THR A 210 -1.47 1.50 16.54
N ALA A 211 -0.32 0.94 16.15
CA ALA A 211 0.99 1.55 16.39
C ALA A 211 1.11 2.94 15.74
N VAL A 212 0.66 3.09 14.49
CA VAL A 212 0.62 4.37 13.77
C VAL A 212 -0.32 5.36 14.46
N SER A 213 -1.51 4.92 14.86
CA SER A 213 -2.50 5.79 15.53
C SER A 213 -1.98 6.28 16.89
N ASN A 214 -1.43 5.38 17.71
CA ASN A 214 -0.84 5.70 19.00
C ASN A 214 0.31 6.69 18.86
N PHE A 215 1.17 6.51 17.86
CA PHE A 215 2.24 7.45 17.54
C PHE A 215 1.69 8.86 17.25
N TYR A 216 0.69 8.98 16.38
CA TYR A 216 0.15 10.28 16.00
C TYR A 216 -0.64 10.97 17.12
N ASN A 217 -1.14 10.23 18.09
CA ASN A 217 -1.80 10.76 19.28
C ASN A 217 -0.81 11.35 20.30
N GLN A 218 0.48 11.08 20.18
CA GLN A 218 1.51 11.66 21.05
C GLN A 218 1.98 13.03 20.52
N PRO A 219 2.19 14.03 21.38
CA PRO A 219 2.73 15.32 20.93
C PRO A 219 4.15 15.14 20.37
N ALA A 220 4.52 15.92 19.36
CA ALA A 220 5.92 15.99 18.92
C ALA A 220 6.78 16.56 20.06
N THR A 221 7.88 15.90 20.39
CA THR A 221 8.67 16.21 21.61
C THR A 221 10.00 16.89 21.32
N THR A 222 10.48 16.85 20.09
CA THR A 222 11.85 17.26 19.74
C THR A 222 11.87 18.28 18.60
N ARG A 223 12.54 19.42 18.83
CA ARG A 223 12.85 20.37 17.76
C ARG A 223 14.05 19.86 16.97
N GLY A 224 13.88 19.46 15.72
CA GLY A 224 14.98 18.92 14.88
C GLY A 224 14.62 17.68 14.09
N THR A 225 15.19 17.57 12.90
CA THR A 225 15.13 16.39 12.03
C THR A 225 16.54 16.02 11.60
N ASP A 226 17.00 14.85 12.03
CA ASP A 226 18.30 14.26 11.70
C ASP A 226 18.10 12.85 11.12
N PHE A 227 18.12 12.75 9.80
CA PHE A 227 17.91 11.49 9.09
C PHE A 227 19.09 10.51 9.25
N ARG A 228 20.25 10.96 9.75
CA ARG A 228 21.40 10.08 10.04
C ARG A 228 21.02 8.97 11.00
N GLU A 229 20.19 9.31 11.99
CA GLU A 229 19.71 8.40 13.03
C GLU A 229 18.93 7.22 12.44
N ILE A 230 18.24 7.40 11.30
CA ILE A 230 17.53 6.30 10.63
C ILE A 230 18.55 5.27 10.14
N PHE A 231 19.57 5.74 9.43
CA PHE A 231 20.59 4.89 8.80
C PHE A 231 21.50 4.24 9.84
N GLU A 232 21.83 4.96 10.91
CA GLU A 232 22.61 4.42 12.03
C GLU A 232 21.83 3.35 12.79
N LYS A 233 20.56 3.60 13.09
CA LYS A 233 19.70 2.64 13.79
C LYS A 233 19.45 1.38 12.95
N LEU A 234 19.24 1.53 11.64
CA LEU A 234 19.01 0.39 10.75
C LEU A 234 20.26 -0.45 10.51
N GLY A 235 21.46 0.15 10.54
CA GLY A 235 22.71 -0.57 10.33
C GLY A 235 22.65 -1.48 9.09
N ASN A 236 22.78 -2.79 9.31
CA ASN A 236 22.65 -3.81 8.27
C ASN A 236 21.38 -4.68 8.43
N SER A 237 20.40 -4.28 9.25
CA SER A 237 19.23 -5.10 9.60
C SER A 237 18.34 -5.48 8.40
N LEU A 238 18.44 -4.76 7.29
CA LEU A 238 17.72 -5.04 6.05
C LEU A 238 18.53 -5.85 5.02
N ASN A 239 19.82 -6.08 5.26
CA ASN A 239 20.62 -6.92 4.37
C ASN A 239 20.21 -8.40 4.48
N GLY A 240 20.20 -9.07 3.32
CA GLY A 240 19.78 -10.47 3.21
C GLY A 240 18.26 -10.69 3.27
N GLN A 241 17.47 -9.63 3.45
CA GLN A 241 16.01 -9.71 3.45
C GLN A 241 15.46 -9.81 2.02
N LEU A 242 14.30 -10.48 1.88
CA LEU A 242 13.57 -10.55 0.61
C LEU A 242 12.91 -9.20 0.32
N ASN A 243 13.25 -8.62 -0.84
CA ASN A 243 12.75 -7.32 -1.32
C ASN A 243 12.71 -6.25 -0.20
N PRO A 244 13.87 -5.81 0.32
CA PRO A 244 13.91 -4.85 1.40
C PRO A 244 13.66 -3.42 0.90
N PHE A 245 12.75 -2.74 1.58
CA PHE A 245 12.37 -1.36 1.30
C PHE A 245 12.51 -0.51 2.56
N LEU A 246 13.14 0.65 2.44
CA LEU A 246 13.08 1.72 3.43
C LEU A 246 12.23 2.85 2.85
N ILE A 247 11.08 3.14 3.48
CA ILE A 247 10.22 4.26 3.09
C ILE A 247 10.31 5.34 4.16
N ILE A 248 10.88 6.48 3.80
CA ILE A 248 10.99 7.65 4.68
C ILE A 248 9.80 8.59 4.40
N VAL A 249 9.04 8.96 5.42
CA VAL A 249 7.89 9.86 5.31
C VAL A 249 8.14 11.08 6.19
N SER A 250 8.30 12.27 5.61
CA SER A 250 8.79 13.48 6.31
C SER A 250 8.53 14.74 5.47
N ASP A 251 8.73 15.93 6.05
CA ASP A 251 8.83 17.19 5.29
C ASP A 251 10.10 17.28 4.40
N MET A 252 11.06 16.36 4.60
CA MET A 252 12.34 16.21 3.91
C MET A 252 13.31 17.39 4.08
N GLN A 253 13.22 18.11 5.19
CA GLN A 253 14.09 19.24 5.51
C GLN A 253 14.98 18.93 6.72
N PRO A 254 16.22 18.44 6.52
CA PRO A 254 17.13 18.20 7.63
C PRO A 254 17.41 19.50 8.40
N TRP A 255 17.02 19.53 9.68
CA TRP A 255 17.24 20.67 10.54
C TRP A 255 17.83 20.22 11.87
N VAL A 256 19.06 20.67 12.16
CA VAL A 256 19.76 20.38 13.42
C VAL A 256 20.03 21.72 14.09
N LYS A 257 19.48 21.91 15.29
CA LYS A 257 19.62 23.16 16.08
C LYS A 257 21.10 23.60 16.14
N GLY A 258 21.35 24.89 15.89
CA GLY A 258 22.70 25.48 15.95
C GLY A 258 23.55 25.24 14.69
N ARG A 259 23.00 24.67 13.62
CA ARG A 259 23.73 24.43 12.36
C ARG A 259 23.03 25.09 11.17
N LYS A 260 23.82 25.58 10.22
CA LYS A 260 23.29 26.04 8.93
C LYS A 260 22.69 24.84 8.18
N THR A 261 21.51 25.01 7.60
CA THR A 261 20.75 23.98 6.88
C THR A 261 21.58 23.23 5.81
N TYR A 262 22.50 23.94 5.16
CA TYR A 262 23.42 23.36 4.19
C TYR A 262 24.29 22.24 4.77
N TRP A 263 24.92 22.47 5.94
CA TRP A 263 25.80 21.50 6.59
C TRP A 263 25.00 20.29 7.11
N SER A 264 23.82 20.53 7.66
CA SER A 264 22.90 19.46 8.07
C SER A 264 22.53 18.58 6.88
N THR A 265 22.16 19.18 5.75
CA THR A 265 21.83 18.45 4.52
C THR A 265 23.03 17.63 4.01
N LYS A 266 24.22 18.23 3.93
CA LYS A 266 25.43 17.57 3.45
C LYS A 266 25.76 16.30 4.26
N ARG A 267 25.79 16.40 5.59
CA ARG A 267 26.09 15.26 6.47
C ARG A 267 25.03 14.16 6.39
N ASN A 268 23.75 14.53 6.31
CA ASN A 268 22.66 13.59 6.10
C ASN A 268 22.80 12.85 4.76
N CYS A 269 23.18 13.55 3.69
CA CYS A 269 23.48 12.94 2.40
C CYS A 269 24.68 11.99 2.44
N GLU A 270 25.77 12.37 3.12
CA GLU A 270 26.95 11.52 3.27
C GLU A 270 26.59 10.21 3.97
N LYS A 271 25.85 10.28 5.09
CA LYS A 271 25.40 9.09 5.81
C LYS A 271 24.46 8.21 4.99
N ALA A 272 23.50 8.81 4.28
CA ALA A 272 22.60 8.06 3.40
C ALA A 272 23.34 7.34 2.27
N ARG A 273 24.37 7.96 1.68
CA ARG A 273 25.20 7.34 0.64
C ARG A 273 26.07 6.22 1.19
N GLU A 274 26.71 6.43 2.33
CA GLU A 274 27.48 5.41 3.04
C GLU A 274 26.62 4.19 3.34
N TRP A 275 25.43 4.41 3.91
CA TRP A 275 24.49 3.34 4.24
C TRP A 275 24.02 2.57 3.00
N LYS A 276 23.64 3.26 1.92
CA LYS A 276 23.27 2.60 0.65
C LYS A 276 24.41 1.81 0.02
N LYS A 277 25.65 2.29 0.14
CA LYS A 277 26.84 1.54 -0.32
C LYS A 277 26.97 0.21 0.42
N ASN A 278 26.67 0.19 1.73
CA ASN A 278 26.71 -1.00 2.57
C ASN A 278 25.43 -1.86 2.47
N ASN A 279 24.36 -1.34 1.89
CA ASN A 279 23.05 -1.99 1.75
C ASN A 279 22.52 -1.87 0.30
N PRO A 280 23.28 -2.37 -0.72
CA PRO A 280 22.97 -2.10 -2.13
C PRO A 280 21.63 -2.68 -2.60
N ASN A 281 21.14 -3.73 -1.92
CA ASN A 281 19.87 -4.38 -2.25
C ASN A 281 18.64 -3.66 -1.67
N VAL A 282 18.84 -2.70 -0.76
CA VAL A 282 17.74 -1.98 -0.11
C VAL A 282 17.34 -0.77 -0.93
N LYS A 283 16.07 -0.72 -1.35
CA LYS A 283 15.53 0.43 -2.09
C LYS A 283 15.01 1.47 -1.10
N VAL A 284 15.49 2.71 -1.23
CA VAL A 284 15.09 3.83 -0.35
C VAL A 284 14.09 4.71 -1.08
N TYR A 285 12.88 4.80 -0.56
CA TYR A 285 11.80 5.63 -1.10
C TYR A 285 11.48 6.77 -0.14
N CYS A 286 11.19 7.95 -0.68
CA CYS A 286 10.90 9.12 0.13
C CYS A 286 9.55 9.73 -0.22
N VAL A 287 8.74 9.96 0.80
CA VAL A 287 7.45 10.62 0.69
C VAL A 287 7.56 11.96 1.38
N GLN A 288 7.70 13.01 0.58
CA GLN A 288 7.75 14.38 1.08
C GLN A 288 6.33 14.86 1.34
N THR A 289 5.98 15.19 2.58
CA THR A 289 4.61 15.59 2.96
C THR A 289 4.41 17.09 3.02
N SER A 290 5.49 17.86 2.86
CA SER A 290 5.49 19.32 2.79
C SER A 290 5.01 19.84 1.43
N ASP A 291 4.48 21.06 1.43
CA ASP A 291 3.98 21.75 0.22
C ASP A 291 5.11 22.32 -0.68
N LEU A 292 6.37 21.89 -0.48
CA LEU A 292 7.51 22.41 -1.24
C LEU A 292 7.38 22.06 -2.73
N PRO A 293 7.65 23.03 -3.63
CA PRO A 293 7.40 22.88 -5.06
C PRO A 293 8.37 21.93 -5.76
N SER A 294 9.47 21.54 -5.11
CA SER A 294 10.51 20.68 -5.68
C SER A 294 11.06 19.68 -4.65
N PRO A 295 11.60 18.52 -5.09
CA PRO A 295 12.35 17.63 -4.20
C PRO A 295 13.51 18.37 -3.53
N THR A 296 13.69 18.15 -2.23
CA THR A 296 14.78 18.78 -1.46
C THR A 296 16.14 18.22 -1.86
N LYS A 297 17.23 18.94 -1.54
CA LYS A 297 18.60 18.44 -1.76
C LYS A 297 18.85 17.08 -1.08
N PHE A 298 18.23 16.85 0.08
CA PHE A 298 18.31 15.59 0.79
C PHE A 298 17.61 14.46 0.02
N THR A 299 16.37 14.66 -0.44
CA THR A 299 15.67 13.60 -1.20
C THR A 299 16.45 13.15 -2.44
N LYS A 300 17.04 14.11 -3.16
CA LYS A 300 17.86 13.83 -4.36
C LYS A 300 19.11 13.00 -4.09
N CYS A 301 19.67 13.03 -2.88
CA CYS A 301 20.88 12.28 -2.55
C CYS A 301 20.59 10.97 -1.82
N ALA A 302 19.56 10.94 -0.98
CA ALA A 302 19.25 9.82 -0.10
C ALA A 302 18.34 8.80 -0.76
N CYS A 303 17.38 9.24 -1.57
CA CYS A 303 16.28 8.41 -2.04
C CYS A 303 16.53 7.93 -3.47
N THR A 304 16.08 6.71 -3.77
CA THR A 304 15.97 6.17 -5.13
C THR A 304 14.86 6.89 -5.87
N GLU A 305 13.70 7.05 -5.23
CA GLU A 305 12.55 7.77 -5.78
C GLU A 305 11.89 8.65 -4.73
N THR A 306 11.19 9.68 -5.19
CA THR A 306 10.51 10.63 -4.31
C THR A 306 9.09 10.90 -4.78
N TRP A 307 8.15 10.79 -3.83
CA TRP A 307 6.76 11.18 -3.96
C TRP A 307 6.52 12.49 -3.25
N ARG A 308 5.63 13.28 -3.84
CA ARG A 308 5.22 14.56 -3.29
C ARG A 308 3.73 14.71 -3.53
N PRO A 309 2.97 15.23 -2.56
CA PRO A 309 1.63 15.64 -2.85
C PRO A 309 1.69 16.78 -3.84
N GLU A 310 1.19 16.57 -5.06
CA GLU A 310 0.78 17.71 -5.85
C GLU A 310 -0.25 18.49 -5.04
N ARG A 311 -0.35 19.81 -5.24
CA ARG A 311 -1.24 20.74 -4.48
C ARG A 311 -2.73 20.32 -4.42
N SER A 312 -3.13 19.22 -5.06
CA SER A 312 -4.47 18.64 -4.98
C SER A 312 -4.62 17.66 -3.80
N LYS A 313 -5.77 17.70 -3.14
CA LYS A 313 -6.16 16.84 -2.01
C LYS A 313 -6.15 15.31 -2.31
N ILE A 314 -5.93 14.92 -3.57
CA ILE A 314 -5.96 13.52 -4.04
C ILE A 314 -4.61 12.80 -3.81
N ALA A 315 -3.55 13.56 -3.55
CA ALA A 315 -2.18 13.06 -3.47
C ALA A 315 -1.94 11.84 -2.57
N ALA A 316 -2.47 11.81 -1.33
CA ALA A 316 -2.11 10.76 -0.38
C ALA A 316 -2.61 9.36 -0.80
N LEU A 317 -3.76 9.27 -1.48
CA LEU A 317 -4.29 7.98 -1.94
C LEU A 317 -3.49 7.47 -3.13
N GLU A 318 -3.18 8.38 -4.07
CA GLU A 318 -2.38 8.04 -5.24
C GLU A 318 -0.96 7.61 -4.82
N ILE A 319 -0.30 8.37 -3.93
CA ILE A 319 1.02 8.01 -3.39
C ILE A 319 0.96 6.64 -2.69
N ALA A 320 -0.03 6.41 -1.83
CA ALA A 320 -0.20 5.13 -1.16
C ALA A 320 -0.37 3.97 -2.15
N TYR A 321 -1.14 4.16 -3.22
CA TYR A 321 -1.32 3.16 -4.27
C TYR A 321 -0.01 2.91 -5.03
N GLN A 322 0.70 3.96 -5.43
CA GLN A 322 1.98 3.82 -6.13
C GLN A 322 3.03 3.12 -5.26
N LEU A 323 3.08 3.42 -3.96
CA LEU A 323 3.95 2.73 -3.01
C LEU A 323 3.56 1.26 -2.83
N LYS A 324 2.26 0.94 -2.74
CA LYS A 324 1.78 -0.45 -2.71
C LYS A 324 2.32 -1.21 -3.91
N MET A 325 2.15 -0.66 -5.11
CA MET A 325 2.56 -1.31 -6.35
C MET A 325 4.08 -1.43 -6.49
N LEU A 326 4.85 -0.60 -5.79
CA LEU A 326 6.31 -0.72 -5.75
C LEU A 326 6.80 -1.78 -4.76
N VAL A 327 6.16 -1.87 -3.61
CA VAL A 327 6.46 -2.88 -2.58
C VAL A 327 5.97 -4.25 -3.02
N CYS A 328 4.81 -4.28 -3.65
CA CYS A 328 4.11 -5.45 -4.14
C CYS A 328 3.77 -5.26 -5.61
N PRO A 329 4.76 -5.38 -6.51
CA PRO A 329 4.47 -5.32 -7.92
C PRO A 329 3.51 -6.44 -8.29
N ALA A 330 2.55 -6.10 -9.15
CA ALA A 330 1.68 -7.07 -9.78
C ALA A 330 2.50 -8.17 -10.46
N LYS A 331 1.90 -9.36 -10.62
CA LYS A 331 2.53 -10.47 -11.35
C LYS A 331 2.96 -9.97 -12.74
N SER A 332 4.03 -10.53 -13.30
CA SER A 332 4.53 -10.12 -14.62
C SER A 332 3.43 -10.15 -15.70
N SER A 333 2.51 -11.11 -15.62
CA SER A 333 1.34 -11.24 -16.50
C SER A 333 0.37 -10.04 -16.44
N GLU A 334 0.40 -9.25 -15.37
CA GLU A 334 -0.45 -8.08 -15.17
C GLU A 334 0.27 -6.76 -15.54
N ARG A 335 1.59 -6.81 -15.78
CA ARG A 335 2.34 -5.63 -16.21
C ARG A 335 2.04 -5.33 -17.67
N LEU A 336 1.93 -4.04 -17.98
CA LEU A 336 1.64 -3.57 -19.32
C LEU A 336 2.91 -3.52 -20.18
N ILE A 337 2.78 -3.64 -21.50
CA ILE A 337 3.91 -3.36 -22.39
C ILE A 337 4.27 -1.88 -22.26
N ASN A 338 5.55 -1.58 -22.03
CA ASN A 338 6.03 -0.20 -21.98
C ASN A 338 5.75 0.48 -23.33
N PRO A 339 4.84 1.47 -23.38
CA PRO A 339 4.47 2.09 -24.66
C PRO A 339 5.60 2.95 -25.23
N CYS A 340 6.64 3.27 -24.44
CA CYS A 340 7.85 3.91 -24.96
C CYS A 340 8.68 2.98 -25.84
N ASP A 341 8.61 1.66 -25.66
CA ASP A 341 9.41 0.71 -26.44
C ASP A 341 9.05 0.83 -27.92
N GLU A 342 7.76 0.90 -28.23
CA GLU A 342 7.25 1.07 -29.58
C GLU A 342 7.67 2.43 -30.17
N VAL A 343 7.52 3.51 -29.41
CA VAL A 343 7.94 4.86 -29.84
C VAL A 343 9.45 4.92 -30.13
N ASN A 344 10.26 4.23 -29.33
CA ASN A 344 11.71 4.21 -29.49
C ASN A 344 12.16 3.38 -30.69
N ARG A 345 11.38 2.35 -31.09
CA ARG A 345 11.66 1.50 -32.27
C ARG A 345 11.42 2.20 -33.60
N ILE A 346 10.61 3.26 -33.64
CA ILE A 346 10.29 3.96 -34.89
C ILE A 346 11.54 4.69 -35.42
N PRO A 347 12.07 4.35 -36.62
CA PRO A 347 13.18 5.06 -37.26
C PRO A 347 12.66 6.37 -37.88
N ARG A 348 12.24 7.33 -37.05
CA ARG A 348 11.82 8.68 -37.50
C ARG A 348 12.73 9.76 -36.93
N ARG A 349 12.66 10.96 -37.53
CA ARG A 349 13.30 12.19 -37.01
C ARG A 349 12.88 12.43 -35.55
N ARG A 350 13.80 12.92 -34.72
CA ARG A 350 13.63 13.19 -33.28
C ARG A 350 12.29 13.86 -32.93
N SER A 351 11.89 14.87 -33.70
CA SER A 351 10.63 15.61 -33.48
C SER A 351 9.38 14.73 -33.58
N LYS A 352 9.35 13.75 -34.50
CA LYS A 352 8.20 12.82 -34.64
C LYS A 352 8.17 11.80 -33.50
N ARG A 353 9.31 11.33 -33.00
CA ARG A 353 9.36 10.43 -31.84
C ARG A 353 8.98 11.15 -30.56
N GLU A 354 9.40 12.40 -30.40
CA GLU A 354 8.97 13.23 -29.27
C GLU A 354 7.46 13.50 -29.30
N ALA A 355 6.90 13.82 -30.48
CA ALA A 355 5.46 13.97 -30.65
C ALA A 355 4.71 12.66 -30.34
N ALA A 356 5.19 11.52 -30.83
CA ALA A 356 4.62 10.21 -30.53
C ALA A 356 4.68 9.88 -29.03
N CYS A 357 5.81 10.12 -28.38
CA CYS A 357 5.98 9.96 -26.93
C CYS A 357 4.97 10.82 -26.14
N LYS A 358 4.78 12.08 -26.54
CA LYS A 358 3.78 12.98 -25.93
C LYS A 358 2.34 12.55 -26.22
N ALA A 359 2.09 11.86 -27.33
CA ALA A 359 0.78 11.36 -27.73
C ALA A 359 0.37 10.09 -26.98
N VAL A 360 1.33 9.31 -26.45
CA VAL A 360 1.06 8.20 -25.54
C VAL A 360 0.54 8.79 -24.22
N LYS A 361 -0.77 9.03 -24.13
CA LYS A 361 -1.44 9.45 -22.90
C LYS A 361 -1.96 8.21 -22.17
N ARG A 362 -1.32 7.84 -21.05
CA ARG A 362 -1.78 6.79 -20.14
C ARG A 362 -2.12 7.41 -18.78
N THR A 363 -3.11 6.86 -18.09
CA THR A 363 -3.46 7.25 -16.71
C THR A 363 -2.34 6.87 -15.74
N SER A 364 -2.38 7.32 -14.49
CA SER A 364 -1.48 6.86 -13.42
C SER A 364 -1.62 5.37 -13.08
N THR A 365 -2.64 4.70 -13.63
CA THR A 365 -2.86 3.25 -13.59
C THR A 365 -2.42 2.53 -14.87
N GLY A 366 -1.76 3.24 -15.81
CA GLY A 366 -1.25 2.66 -17.05
C GLY A 366 -2.28 2.39 -18.14
N LYS A 367 -3.58 2.65 -17.89
CA LYS A 367 -4.64 2.42 -18.88
C LYS A 367 -4.65 3.51 -19.96
N THR A 368 -5.03 3.14 -21.19
CA THR A 368 -5.32 4.07 -22.27
C THR A 368 -6.50 4.93 -21.88
N LYS A 369 -6.44 6.23 -22.16
CA LYS A 369 -7.62 7.11 -22.02
C LYS A 369 -8.73 6.58 -22.95
N PRO A 370 -9.98 6.37 -22.48
CA PRO A 370 -11.08 6.00 -23.36
C PRO A 370 -11.28 7.04 -24.48
N GLU A 371 -11.56 6.59 -25.70
CA GLU A 371 -11.97 7.49 -26.78
C GLU A 371 -13.26 8.23 -26.40
N GLY A 372 -13.31 9.54 -26.65
CA GLY A 372 -14.48 10.39 -26.37
C GLY A 372 -14.44 11.20 -25.07
N TYR A 373 -13.41 11.07 -24.23
CA TYR A 373 -13.32 11.87 -23.00
C TYR A 373 -12.71 13.25 -23.29
N GLU A 374 -13.54 14.31 -23.31
CA GLU A 374 -13.10 15.69 -23.56
C GLU A 374 -11.97 16.14 -22.61
N GLU A 375 -11.11 17.03 -23.11
CA GLU A 375 -9.91 17.48 -22.41
C GLU A 375 -10.25 18.36 -21.19
N ASP A 376 -10.47 17.73 -20.03
CA ASP A 376 -10.26 18.43 -18.77
C ASP A 376 -8.78 18.86 -18.73
N LYS A 377 -8.54 20.18 -18.75
CA LYS A 377 -7.20 20.79 -18.69
C LYS A 377 -6.40 20.30 -17.47
N ARG A 378 -7.05 19.73 -16.44
CA ARG A 378 -6.40 19.11 -15.28
C ARG A 378 -5.73 17.77 -15.60
N LEU A 379 -6.26 16.98 -16.55
CA LEU A 379 -5.71 15.68 -16.96
C LEU A 379 -4.44 15.80 -17.82
N ARG A 380 -4.17 16.95 -18.44
CA ARG A 380 -2.93 17.20 -19.19
C ARG A 380 -1.67 17.04 -18.33
N LYS A 381 -1.77 17.15 -17.00
CA LYS A 381 -0.65 17.00 -16.06
C LYS A 381 -0.35 15.55 -15.66
N GLN A 382 -1.23 14.61 -15.99
CA GLN A 382 -1.11 13.20 -15.56
C GLN A 382 -0.58 12.26 -16.65
N CYS A 383 -0.13 12.80 -17.79
CA CYS A 383 0.53 12.00 -18.83
C CYS A 383 2.01 11.82 -18.47
N ASN A 384 2.43 10.57 -18.25
CA ASN A 384 3.62 10.23 -17.46
C ASN A 384 4.86 9.84 -18.27
N PHE A 385 5.02 10.35 -19.48
CA PHE A 385 6.17 10.06 -20.32
C PHE A 385 7.04 11.31 -20.49
N VAL A 386 8.35 11.14 -20.35
CA VAL A 386 9.32 12.22 -20.51
C VAL A 386 10.25 11.86 -21.66
N TRP A 387 10.38 12.76 -22.61
CA TRP A 387 11.40 12.67 -23.65
C TRP A 387 12.71 13.25 -23.12
N SER A 388 13.79 12.48 -23.15
CA SER A 388 15.14 12.92 -22.77
C SER A 388 16.18 12.22 -23.65
N LEU A 389 17.27 12.91 -24.01
CA LEU A 389 18.41 12.31 -24.74
C LEU A 389 18.01 11.41 -25.95
N ASN A 390 17.05 11.87 -26.77
CA ASN A 390 16.52 11.15 -27.95
C ASN A 390 15.74 9.85 -27.68
N LYS A 391 15.25 9.65 -26.45
CA LYS A 391 14.43 8.49 -26.08
C LYS A 391 13.18 8.93 -25.31
N CYS A 392 12.10 8.18 -25.52
CA CYS A 392 10.90 8.24 -24.70
C CYS A 392 11.12 7.36 -23.48
N PHE A 393 10.81 7.89 -22.29
CA PHE A 393 10.86 7.13 -21.05
C PHE A 393 9.54 7.25 -20.31
N VAL A 394 9.11 6.13 -19.73
CA VAL A 394 8.14 6.18 -18.64
C VAL A 394 8.80 6.93 -17.49
N ARG A 395 8.10 7.90 -16.89
CA ARG A 395 8.52 8.46 -15.61
C ARG A 395 8.80 7.31 -14.66
N HIS A 396 9.92 7.40 -13.96
CA HIS A 396 10.37 6.39 -13.02
C HIS A 396 9.27 5.92 -12.04
N GLN A 397 8.44 6.86 -11.59
CA GLN A 397 7.27 6.63 -10.74
C GLN A 397 6.20 5.70 -11.33
N PHE A 398 6.28 5.28 -12.59
CA PHE A 398 5.31 4.38 -13.22
C PHE A 398 5.99 3.19 -13.89
N LYS A 399 7.32 3.05 -13.80
CA LYS A 399 8.04 1.91 -14.39
C LYS A 399 7.52 0.57 -13.91
N TYR A 400 7.11 0.48 -12.65
CA TYR A 400 6.56 -0.75 -12.06
C TYR A 400 5.25 -1.24 -12.73
N LEU A 401 4.54 -0.38 -13.46
CA LEU A 401 3.34 -0.77 -14.21
C LEU A 401 3.67 -1.47 -15.51
N TYR A 402 4.91 -1.38 -15.98
CA TYR A 402 5.31 -1.85 -17.29
C TYR A 402 6.36 -2.95 -17.20
N LEU A 403 6.37 -3.83 -18.19
CA LEU A 403 7.43 -4.81 -18.39
C LEU A 403 8.72 -4.05 -18.74
N GLU A 404 9.81 -4.30 -18.00
CA GLU A 404 11.13 -3.83 -18.39
C GLU A 404 11.75 -4.78 -19.42
N ASP A 405 12.64 -4.30 -20.28
CA ASP A 405 13.28 -5.13 -21.33
C ASP A 405 13.99 -6.36 -20.74
N THR A 406 14.44 -6.29 -19.48
CA THR A 406 15.05 -7.40 -18.74
C THR A 406 14.06 -8.49 -18.32
N ASP A 407 12.75 -8.17 -18.28
CA ASP A 407 11.69 -9.11 -17.92
C ASP A 407 11.15 -9.88 -19.13
N LYS A 408 11.63 -9.55 -20.35
CA LYS A 408 11.30 -10.30 -21.57
C LYS A 408 12.07 -11.61 -21.54
N VAL A 409 11.47 -12.64 -20.96
CA VAL A 409 11.87 -14.03 -21.21
C VAL A 409 11.65 -14.25 -22.71
N ILE A 410 12.75 -14.30 -23.46
CA ILE A 410 12.71 -14.75 -24.85
C ILE A 410 12.31 -16.23 -24.78
N PRO A 411 11.20 -16.64 -25.42
CA PRO A 411 10.69 -18.00 -25.34
C PRO A 411 11.70 -19.04 -25.84
#